data_AF-A0A7R9MDF9-F1
#
_entry.id   AF-A0A7R9MDF9-F1
#
_cell.length_a   1.000
_cell.length_b   1.000
_cell.length_c   1.000
_cell.angle_alpha   90.00
_cell.angle_beta   90.00
_cell.angle_gamma   90.00
#
_symmetry.space_group_name_H-M   'P 1'
#
loop_
_entity.id
_entity.type
_entity.pdbx_description
1 polymer ?
#
loop_
_entity_poly.entity_id
_entity_poly.type
_entity_poly.pdbx_seq_one_letter_code
_entity_poly.pdbx_strand_id
1 'polypeptide(L)'
;GVVSPQTRFEYALALIRSRYATDILRGVNEFEDLCSTGDPNARRDYLYYLALANTKLKEYQRARDCIKKFLSVEPDNRQAQELDRLIRDKLTKEGLLGMAMVGGAAVAIGGLIGIGMALAKK
;
A
#
# COMPACT_ATOMS: atom_id res chain seq x y z
N GLY A 1 -25.48 -14.93 -19.74
CA GLY A 1 -24.29 -15.71 -20.13
C GLY A 1 -23.34 -15.75 -18.95
N VAL A 2 -22.78 -16.91 -18.62
CA VAL A 2 -21.80 -17.04 -17.54
C VAL A 2 -20.48 -16.46 -18.05
N VAL A 3 -20.00 -15.39 -17.42
CA VAL A 3 -18.69 -14.80 -17.76
C VAL A 3 -17.60 -15.67 -17.15
N SER A 4 -16.56 -16.00 -17.92
CA SER A 4 -15.47 -16.83 -17.41
C SER A 4 -14.70 -16.10 -16.29
N PRO A 5 -14.18 -16.82 -15.28
CA PRO A 5 -13.35 -16.22 -14.22
C PRO A 5 -12.13 -15.48 -14.78
N GLN A 6 -11.58 -15.94 -15.91
CA GLN A 6 -10.46 -15.30 -16.59
C GLN A 6 -10.83 -13.92 -17.17
N THR A 7 -12.00 -13.80 -17.80
CA THR A 7 -12.50 -12.52 -18.31
C THR A 7 -12.76 -11.53 -17.17
N ARG A 8 -13.29 -12.01 -16.04
CA ARG A 8 -13.48 -11.18 -14.83
C ARG A 8 -12.15 -10.70 -14.27
N PHE A 9 -11.13 -11.57 -14.25
CA PHE A 9 -9.78 -11.22 -13.84
C PHE A 9 -9.16 -10.14 -14.74
N GLU A 10 -9.23 -10.31 -16.06
CA GLU A 10 -8.71 -9.31 -17.01
C GLU A 10 -9.42 -7.96 -16.88
N TYR A 11 -10.74 -7.99 -16.66
CA TYR A 11 -11.54 -6.79 -16.38
C TYR A 11 -11.09 -6.09 -15.09
N ALA A 12 -10.95 -6.82 -13.99
CA ALA A 12 -10.44 -6.30 -12.72
C ALA A 12 -9.03 -5.72 -12.87
N LEU A 13 -8.15 -6.41 -13.61
CA LEU A 13 -6.80 -5.97 -13.90
C LEU A 13 -6.77 -4.66 -14.68
N ALA A 14 -7.66 -4.48 -15.65
CA ALA A 14 -7.80 -3.23 -16.38
C ALA A 14 -8.27 -2.09 -15.46
N LEU A 15 -9.24 -2.35 -14.59
CA LEU A 15 -9.78 -1.39 -13.64
C LEU A 15 -8.71 -0.87 -12.67
N ILE A 16 -7.90 -1.75 -12.07
CA ILE A 16 -6.86 -1.31 -11.12
C ILE A 16 -5.72 -0.53 -11.79
N ARG A 17 -5.57 -0.61 -13.11
CA ARG A 17 -4.61 0.16 -13.90
C ARG A 17 -5.11 1.57 -14.23
N SER A 18 -6.40 1.83 -14.05
CA SER A 18 -6.99 3.17 -14.20
C SER A 18 -6.35 4.20 -13.27
N ARG A 19 -6.51 5.48 -13.64
CA ARG A 19 -6.12 6.64 -12.82
C ARG A 19 -7.22 7.08 -11.86
N TYR A 20 -8.46 6.65 -12.10
CA TYR A 20 -9.61 7.03 -11.28
C TYR A 20 -9.74 6.10 -10.08
N ALA A 21 -9.82 6.68 -8.87
CA ALA A 21 -9.95 5.90 -7.64
C ALA A 21 -11.22 5.02 -7.63
N THR A 22 -12.31 5.51 -8.24
CA THR A 22 -13.58 4.77 -8.40
C THR A 22 -13.40 3.48 -9.19
N ASP A 23 -12.61 3.50 -10.26
CA ASP A 23 -12.34 2.31 -11.07
C ASP A 23 -11.49 1.32 -10.29
N ILE A 24 -10.46 1.82 -9.59
CA ILE A 24 -9.59 0.97 -8.77
C ILE A 24 -10.41 0.30 -7.66
N LEU A 25 -11.32 1.03 -7.00
CA LEU A 25 -12.25 0.47 -6.01
C LEU A 25 -13.15 -0.63 -6.60
N ARG A 26 -13.68 -0.43 -7.81
CA ARG A 26 -14.44 -1.48 -8.51
C ARG A 26 -13.58 -2.70 -8.80
N GLY A 27 -12.33 -2.50 -9.22
CA GLY A 27 -11.38 -3.58 -9.44
C GLY A 27 -11.06 -4.35 -8.15
N VAL A 28 -10.89 -3.66 -7.02
CA VAL A 28 -10.71 -4.29 -5.70
C VAL A 28 -11.90 -5.17 -5.36
N ASN A 29 -13.13 -4.66 -5.49
CA ASN A 29 -14.34 -5.45 -5.20
C ASN A 29 -14.42 -6.69 -6.10
N GLU A 30 -14.07 -6.56 -7.37
CA GLU A 30 -14.06 -7.69 -8.31
C GLU A 30 -13.01 -8.74 -7.93
N PHE A 31 -11.81 -8.32 -7.50
CA PHE A 31 -10.78 -9.25 -7.01
C PHE A 31 -11.17 -9.92 -5.68
N GLU A 32 -11.86 -9.23 -4.77
CA GLU A 32 -12.37 -9.82 -3.53
C GLU A 32 -13.44 -10.88 -3.80
N ASP A 33 -14.32 -10.63 -4.77
CA ASP A 33 -15.28 -11.63 -5.21
C ASP A 33 -14.59 -12.82 -5.88
N LEU A 34 -13.58 -12.59 -6.73
CA LEU A 34 -12.76 -13.65 -7.32
C LEU A 34 -11.98 -14.47 -6.28
N CYS A 35 -11.54 -13.86 -5.18
CA CYS A 35 -10.92 -14.60 -4.07
C CYS A 35 -11.89 -15.59 -3.42
N SER A 36 -13.19 -15.27 -3.43
CA SER A 36 -14.24 -16.05 -2.78
C SER A 36 -14.89 -17.08 -3.71
N THR A 37 -15.10 -16.72 -4.97
CA THR A 37 -15.86 -17.49 -5.96
C THR A 37 -15.01 -18.06 -7.11
N GLY A 38 -13.80 -17.53 -7.30
CA GLY A 38 -12.89 -17.90 -8.38
C GLY A 38 -12.06 -19.15 -8.09
N ASP A 39 -11.05 -19.38 -8.93
CA ASP A 39 -10.16 -20.54 -8.83
C ASP A 39 -9.24 -20.41 -7.59
N PRO A 40 -9.26 -21.38 -6.66
CA PRO A 40 -8.35 -21.41 -5.52
C PRO A 40 -6.86 -21.36 -5.91
N ASN A 41 -6.47 -21.89 -7.07
CA ASN A 41 -5.10 -21.87 -7.54
C ASN A 41 -4.66 -20.46 -7.96
N ALA A 42 -5.58 -19.67 -8.51
CA ALA A 42 -5.35 -18.28 -8.91
C ALA A 42 -5.52 -17.29 -7.75
N ARG A 43 -6.00 -17.73 -6.58
CA ARG A 43 -6.17 -16.90 -5.38
C ARG A 43 -4.88 -16.17 -4.99
N ARG A 44 -3.72 -16.82 -5.17
CA ARG A 44 -2.42 -16.20 -4.94
C ARG A 44 -2.26 -14.93 -5.79
N ASP A 45 -2.58 -15.02 -7.08
CA ASP A 45 -2.44 -13.89 -8.01
C ASP A 45 -3.44 -12.78 -7.66
N TYR A 46 -4.66 -13.13 -7.26
CA TYR A 46 -5.66 -12.16 -6.80
C TYR A 46 -5.17 -11.38 -5.57
N LEU A 47 -4.54 -12.05 -4.60
CA LEU A 47 -3.96 -11.40 -3.41
C LEU A 47 -2.85 -10.41 -3.77
N TYR A 48 -2.02 -10.74 -4.76
CA TYR A 48 -0.98 -9.84 -5.24
C TYR A 48 -1.58 -8.55 -5.85
N TYR A 49 -2.58 -8.69 -6.72
CA TYR A 49 -3.23 -7.54 -7.34
C TYR A 49 -4.08 -6.73 -6.36
N LEU A 50 -4.68 -7.38 -5.35
CA LEU A 50 -5.33 -6.68 -4.24
C LEU A 50 -4.33 -5.83 -3.45
N ALA A 51 -3.15 -6.35 -3.14
CA ALA A 51 -2.11 -5.58 -2.47
C ALA A 51 -1.70 -4.35 -3.30
N LEU A 52 -1.51 -4.52 -4.61
CA LEU A 52 -1.18 -3.43 -5.52
C LEU A 52 -2.29 -2.37 -5.58
N ALA A 53 -3.54 -2.79 -5.74
CA ALA A 53 -4.69 -1.88 -5.84
C ALA A 53 -4.91 -1.09 -4.54
N ASN A 54 -4.86 -1.76 -3.38
CA ASN A 54 -4.96 -1.09 -2.08
C ASN A 54 -3.78 -0.12 -1.85
N THR A 55 -2.57 -0.45 -2.33
CA THR A 55 -1.42 0.47 -2.29
C THR A 55 -1.69 1.74 -3.09
N LYS A 56 -2.32 1.63 -4.28
CA LYS A 56 -2.71 2.81 -5.09
C LYS A 56 -3.78 3.66 -4.40
N LEU A 57 -4.68 3.03 -3.65
CA LEU A 57 -5.72 3.71 -2.86
C LEU A 57 -5.20 4.28 -1.53
N LYS A 58 -3.91 4.09 -1.21
CA LYS A 58 -3.30 4.47 0.08
C LYS A 58 -3.86 3.70 1.29
N GLU A 59 -4.54 2.59 1.04
CA GLU A 59 -5.01 1.65 2.07
C GLU A 59 -3.88 0.69 2.46
N TYR A 60 -2.78 1.23 2.99
CA TYR A 60 -1.54 0.46 3.17
C TYR A 60 -1.66 -0.69 4.17
N GLN A 61 -2.55 -0.59 5.16
CA GLN A 61 -2.80 -1.69 6.11
C GLN A 61 -3.41 -2.90 5.38
N ARG A 62 -4.48 -2.68 4.61
CA ARG A 62 -5.11 -3.74 3.79
C ARG A 62 -4.13 -4.29 2.76
N ALA A 63 -3.35 -3.42 2.12
CA ALA A 63 -2.32 -3.84 1.17
C ALA A 63 -1.29 -4.78 1.83
N ARG A 64 -0.85 -4.45 3.05
CA ARG A 64 0.11 -5.25 3.81
C ARG A 64 -0.45 -6.61 4.20
N ASP A 65 -1.72 -6.67 4.59
CA ASP A 65 -2.35 -7.94 4.94
C ASP A 65 -2.47 -8.87 3.73
N CYS A 66 -2.83 -8.32 2.56
CA CYS A 66 -2.88 -9.06 1.30
C CYS A 66 -1.50 -9.61 0.90
N ILE A 67 -0.45 -8.78 0.92
CA ILE A 67 0.90 -9.21 0.49
C ILE A 67 1.52 -10.20 1.49
N LYS A 68 1.23 -10.09 2.79
CA LYS A 68 1.65 -11.09 3.78
C LYS A 68 1.00 -12.44 3.53
N LYS A 69 -0.29 -12.48 3.19
CA LYS A 69 -0.97 -13.73 2.81
C LYS A 69 -0.32 -14.33 1.56
N PHE A 70 0.00 -13.51 0.56
CA PHE A 70 0.77 -13.96 -0.61
C PHE A 70 2.12 -14.57 -0.21
N LEU A 71 2.92 -13.86 0.58
CA LEU A 71 4.25 -14.31 1.01
C LEU A 71 4.22 -15.53 1.94
N SER A 72 3.10 -15.81 2.61
CA SER A 72 2.94 -17.06 3.36
C SER A 72 2.85 -18.30 2.45
N VAL A 73 2.45 -18.11 1.19
CA VAL A 73 2.42 -19.16 0.16
C VAL A 73 3.73 -19.18 -0.62
N GLU A 74 4.25 -18.01 -1.01
CA GLU A 74 5.50 -17.88 -1.76
C GLU A 74 6.50 -16.95 -1.06
N PRO A 75 7.21 -17.44 -0.03
CA PRO A 75 8.12 -16.61 0.75
C PRO A 75 9.31 -16.11 -0.06
N ASP A 76 9.78 -16.87 -1.05
CA ASP A 76 10.96 -16.54 -1.86
C ASP A 76 10.68 -15.61 -3.05
N ASN A 77 9.43 -15.17 -3.21
CA ASN A 77 9.04 -14.30 -4.32
C ASN A 77 9.59 -12.88 -4.10
N ARG A 78 10.67 -12.55 -4.83
CA ARG A 78 11.34 -11.25 -4.75
C ARG A 78 10.42 -10.07 -5.05
N GLN A 79 9.50 -10.21 -6.00
CA GLN A 79 8.59 -9.12 -6.38
C GLN A 79 7.62 -8.80 -5.24
N ALA A 80 7.07 -9.83 -4.60
CA ALA A 80 6.19 -9.66 -3.45
C ALA A 80 6.93 -9.10 -2.21
N GLN A 81 8.17 -9.52 -1.99
CA GLN A 81 9.01 -8.96 -0.93
C GLN A 81 9.31 -7.47 -1.14
N GLU A 82 9.59 -7.07 -2.39
CA GLU A 82 9.82 -5.67 -2.74
C GLU A 82 8.55 -4.82 -2.55
N LEU A 83 7.39 -5.37 -2.93
CA LEU A 83 6.10 -4.73 -2.68
C LEU A 83 5.80 -4.57 -1.19
N ASP A 84 6.05 -5.60 -0.36
CA ASP A 84 5.90 -5.49 1.12
C ASP A 84 6.81 -4.40 1.70
N ARG A 85 8.07 -4.32 1.26
CA ARG A 85 8.99 -3.25 1.68
C ARG A 85 8.45 -1.87 1.31
N LEU A 86 7.98 -1.69 0.08
CA LEU A 86 7.40 -0.43 -0.38
C LEU A 86 6.17 -0.04 0.45
N ILE A 87 5.28 -0.99 0.72
CA ILE A 87 4.08 -0.76 1.55
C ILE A 87 4.48 -0.35 2.97
N ARG A 88 5.46 -1.04 3.57
CA ARG A 88 5.97 -0.72 4.92
C ARG A 88 6.57 0.68 4.98
N ASP A 89 7.38 1.07 4.01
CA ASP A 89 7.99 2.40 3.95
C ASP A 89 6.92 3.50 3.85
N LYS A 90 5.86 3.27 3.08
CA LYS A 90 4.73 4.22 2.97
C LYS A 90 3.95 4.33 4.27
N LEU A 91 3.66 3.20 4.89
CA LEU A 91 2.93 3.12 6.16
C LEU A 91 3.69 3.82 7.30
N THR A 92 5.01 3.63 7.37
CA THR A 92 5.87 4.35 8.33
C THR A 92 5.90 5.85 8.05
N LYS A 93 6.03 6.28 6.80
CA LYS A 93 6.04 7.70 6.43
C LYS A 93 4.74 8.42 6.80
N GLU A 94 3.58 7.81 6.54
CA GLU A 94 2.30 8.39 6.91
C GLU A 94 2.06 8.41 8.42
N GLY A 95 2.49 7.35 9.13
CA GLY A 95 2.48 7.33 10.60
C GLY A 95 3.35 8.43 11.21
N LEU A 96 4.55 8.66 10.67
CA LEU A 96 5.43 9.75 11.10
C LEU A 96 4.83 11.12 10.82
N LEU A 97 4.23 11.34 9.65
CA LEU A 97 3.58 12.61 9.31
C LEU A 97 2.43 12.94 10.28
N GLY A 98 1.63 11.93 10.66
CA GLY A 98 0.59 12.08 11.68
C GLY A 98 1.15 12.43 13.06
N MET A 99 2.24 11.77 13.49
CA MET A 99 2.91 12.08 14.75
C MET A 99 3.52 13.48 14.77
N ALA A 100 4.10 13.95 13.66
CA ALA A 100 4.67 15.29 13.56
C ALA A 100 3.61 16.40 13.68
N MET A 101 2.40 16.18 13.12
CA MET A 101 1.30 17.14 13.24
C MET A 101 0.74 17.22 14.66
N VAL A 102 0.66 16.09 15.38
CA VAL A 102 0.08 16.04 16.73
C VAL A 102 1.11 16.38 17.82
N GLY A 103 2.40 16.13 17.58
CA GLY A 103 3.48 16.29 18.55
C GLY A 103 4.14 17.67 18.63
N GLY A 104 3.80 18.64 17.75
CA GLY A 104 4.26 20.03 17.87
C GLY A 104 5.79 20.24 17.82
N ALA A 105 6.56 19.37 17.17
CA ALA A 105 8.02 19.53 17.05
C ALA A 105 8.37 20.17 15.70
N ALA A 106 8.52 21.50 15.71
CA ALA A 106 9.13 22.28 14.65
C ALA A 106 10.60 21.87 14.48
N VAL A 107 10.90 20.94 13.58
CA VAL A 107 12.28 20.75 13.13
C VAL A 107 12.54 21.79 12.04
N ALA A 108 13.07 22.92 12.47
CA ALA A 108 13.56 23.99 11.61
C ALA A 108 14.64 23.46 10.67
N ILE A 109 14.26 23.13 9.44
CA ILE A 109 15.21 22.89 8.35
C ILE A 109 15.28 24.19 7.54
N GLY A 110 16.12 25.12 8.00
CA GLY A 110 16.42 26.35 7.27
C GLY A 110 16.89 27.47 8.18
N GLY A 111 18.20 27.60 8.39
CA GLY A 111 18.75 28.76 9.09
C GLY A 111 20.18 28.58 9.60
N LEU A 112 21.16 28.57 8.69
CA LEU A 112 22.55 28.93 9.01
C LEU A 112 22.61 30.40 9.44
N ILE A 113 22.56 30.75 10.74
CA ILE A 113 23.21 31.98 11.26
C ILE A 113 23.61 31.72 12.72
N GLY A 114 24.91 31.77 13.00
CA GLY A 114 25.43 31.73 14.35
C GLY A 114 24.98 32.94 15.17
N ILE A 115 24.52 32.72 16.40
CA ILE A 115 24.48 33.73 17.44
C ILE A 115 25.07 33.08 18.69
N GLY A 116 26.34 33.41 18.95
CA GLY A 116 26.92 33.25 20.27
C GLY A 116 26.32 34.24 21.26
N MET A 117 26.77 34.11 22.51
CA MET A 117 26.49 34.97 23.67
C MET A 117 25.13 34.80 24.34
N ALA A 118 25.13 33.92 25.34
CA ALA A 118 24.79 34.20 26.74
C ALA A 118 24.56 32.82 27.35
N LEU A 119 25.38 32.35 28.28
CA LEU A 119 25.10 32.51 29.70
C LEU A 119 26.28 31.91 30.47
N ALA A 120 27.02 32.74 31.20
CA ALA A 120 27.62 32.39 32.49
C ALA A 120 28.30 33.63 33.09
N LYS A 121 27.50 34.49 33.73
CA LYS A 121 27.96 35.35 34.82
C LYS A 121 27.35 34.80 36.11
N LYS A 122 28.16 34.21 36.98
CA LYS A 122 28.46 34.68 38.34
C LYS A 122 29.32 33.64 39.05
#